data_AF-A0A3N5X252-F1
#
_entry.id   AF-A0A3N5X252-F1
#
_cell.length_a   1.000
_cell.length_b   1.000
_cell.length_c   1.000
_cell.angle_alpha   90.00
_cell.angle_beta   90.00
_cell.angle_gamma   90.00
#
_symmetry.space_group_name_H-M   'P 1'
#
loop_
_entity.id
_entity.type
_entity.pdbx_description
1 polymer ?
#
loop_
_entity_poly.entity_id
_entity_poly.type
_entity_poly.pdbx_seq_one_letter_code
_entity_poly.pdbx_strand_id
1 'polypeptide(L)'
;FVTVGALLGGFVSGLANGRCRLETQKGPRISVPTRWAFAFLGGAIMGYGARLARGCTSGQALSGGAVLSAGSWAFMFAVFGGGYALAWFVRKLWN
;
A
#
# COMPACT_ATOMS: atom_id res chain seq x y z
N PHE A 1 -0.42 14.03 -14.44
CA PHE A 1 0.48 14.94 -13.71
C PHE A 1 0.71 14.53 -12.26
N VAL A 2 -0.33 14.26 -11.45
CA VAL A 2 -0.20 13.86 -10.03
C VAL A 2 0.77 12.69 -9.80
N THR A 3 0.73 11.64 -10.61
CA THR A 3 1.62 10.47 -10.45
C THR A 3 3.09 10.81 -10.60
N VAL A 4 3.44 11.60 -11.62
CA VAL A 4 4.82 12.03 -11.87
C VAL A 4 5.28 13.00 -10.78
N GLY A 5 4.42 13.93 -10.37
CA GLY A 5 4.71 14.85 -9.27
C GLY A 5 4.90 14.14 -7.92
N ALA A 6 4.09 13.12 -7.62
CA ALA A 6 4.23 12.32 -6.41
C ALA A 6 5.51 11.46 -6.41
N LEU A 7 5.86 10.88 -7.56
CA LEU A 7 7.12 10.14 -7.72
C LEU A 7 8.33 11.05 -7.53
N LEU A 8 8.37 12.19 -8.24
CA LEU A 8 9.48 13.14 -8.14
C LEU A 8 9.55 13.77 -6.75
N GLY A 9 8.42 14.18 -6.18
CA GLY A 9 8.37 14.78 -4.84
C GLY A 9 8.79 13.80 -3.75
N GLY A 10 8.35 12.54 -3.82
CA GLY A 10 8.77 11.48 -2.91
C GLY A 10 10.26 11.17 -3.04
N PHE A 11 10.78 11.12 -4.27
CA PHE A 11 12.20 10.88 -4.54
C PHE A 11 13.10 12.01 -4.04
N VAL A 12 12.75 13.26 -4.35
CA VAL A 12 13.49 14.46 -3.89
C VAL A 12 13.46 14.56 -2.36
N SER A 13 12.31 14.30 -1.74
CA SER A 13 12.19 14.27 -0.27
C SER A 13 13.04 13.17 0.37
N GLY A 14 13.12 11.99 -0.26
CA GLY A 14 13.97 10.88 0.16
C GLY A 14 15.46 11.20 0.05
N LEU A 15 15.86 11.90 -1.02
CA LEU A 15 17.25 12.31 -1.26
C LEU A 15 17.68 13.40 -0.27
N ALA A 16 16.84 14.42 -0.08
CA ALA A 16 17.09 15.53 0.84
C ALA A 16 17.29 15.07 2.29
N ASN A 17 16.58 14.01 2.71
CA ASN A 17 16.70 13.43 4.06
C ASN A 17 17.75 12.32 4.16
N GLY A 18 18.47 11.98 3.09
CA GLY A 18 19.43 10.86 3.07
C GLY A 18 18.80 9.49 3.35
N ARG A 19 17.48 9.34 3.15
CA ARG A 19 16.72 8.11 3.42
C ARG A 19 16.60 7.19 2.20
N CYS A 20 17.16 7.58 1.07
CA CYS A 20 17.26 6.75 -0.12
C CYS A 20 18.26 5.61 0.11
N ARG A 21 17.77 4.48 0.62
CA ARG A 21 18.53 3.22 0.67
C ARG A 21 17.79 2.14 -0.12
N LEU A 22 18.55 1.44 -0.97
CA LEU A 22 18.08 0.20 -1.58
C LEU A 22 18.17 -0.91 -0.52
N GLU A 23 17.10 -1.08 0.23
CA GLU A 23 16.97 -2.16 1.22
C GLU A 23 15.76 -3.03 0.87
N THR A 24 15.99 -4.35 0.80
CA THR A 24 14.88 -5.32 0.73
C THR A 24 14.51 -5.70 2.15
N GLN A 25 13.48 -5.06 2.69
CA GLN A 25 12.98 -5.36 4.04
C GLN A 25 12.35 -6.76 4.08
N LYS A 26 13.07 -7.71 4.69
CA LYS A 26 12.70 -9.11 4.83
C LYS A 26 12.89 -9.58 6.29
N GLY A 27 12.06 -10.52 6.73
CA GLY A 27 12.26 -11.20 8.01
C GLY A 27 13.52 -12.09 8.01
N PRO A 28 14.10 -12.43 9.18
CA PRO A 28 15.33 -13.23 9.32
C PRO A 28 15.23 -14.62 8.69
N ARG A 29 14.02 -15.16 8.57
CA ARG A 29 13.74 -16.52 8.08
C ARG A 29 13.28 -16.59 6.62
N ILE A 30 13.22 -15.47 5.90
CA ILE A 30 12.67 -15.43 4.53
C ILE A 30 13.77 -15.12 3.50
N SER A 31 13.72 -15.83 2.38
CA SER A 31 14.60 -15.58 1.23
C SER A 31 14.14 -14.35 0.44
N VAL A 32 15.09 -13.63 -0.17
CA VAL A 32 14.81 -12.48 -1.05
C VAL A 32 13.75 -12.80 -2.12
N PRO A 33 13.83 -13.89 -2.89
CA PRO A 33 12.84 -14.19 -3.93
C PRO A 33 11.42 -14.37 -3.37
N THR A 34 11.27 -15.01 -2.21
CA THR A 34 9.94 -15.17 -1.58
C THR A 34 9.35 -13.82 -1.17
N ARG A 35 10.18 -12.89 -0.66
CA ARG A 35 9.72 -11.53 -0.30
C ARG A 35 9.20 -10.76 -1.52
N TRP A 36 9.95 -10.82 -2.63
CA TRP A 36 9.56 -10.19 -3.89
C TRP A 36 8.30 -10.83 -4.47
N ALA A 37 8.18 -12.17 -4.46
CA ALA A 37 6.98 -12.86 -4.92
C ALA A 37 5.73 -12.41 -4.14
N PHE A 38 5.81 -12.34 -2.81
CA PHE A 38 4.70 -11.83 -1.99
C PHE A 38 4.42 -10.34 -2.17
N ALA A 39 5.45 -9.52 -2.41
CA ALA A 39 5.26 -8.10 -2.70
C ALA A 39 4.50 -7.89 -4.03
N PHE A 40 4.86 -8.64 -5.07
CA PHE A 40 4.14 -8.61 -6.35
C PHE A 40 2.73 -9.18 -6.23
N LEU A 41 2.55 -10.31 -5.52
CA LEU A 41 1.23 -10.90 -5.30
C LEU A 41 0.30 -9.94 -4.54
N GLY A 42 0.79 -9.34 -3.45
CA GLY A 42 0.04 -8.34 -2.69
C GLY A 42 -0.30 -7.10 -3.53
N GLY A 43 0.65 -6.62 -4.34
CA GLY A 43 0.42 -5.51 -5.27
C GLY A 43 -0.63 -5.83 -6.34
N ALA A 44 -0.62 -7.04 -6.89
CA ALA A 44 -1.61 -7.49 -7.88
C ALA A 44 -3.02 -7.57 -7.27
N ILE A 45 -3.16 -8.15 -6.07
CA ILE A 45 -4.44 -8.23 -5.34
C ILE A 45 -4.96 -6.81 -5.03
N MET A 46 -4.09 -5.93 -4.55
CA MET A 46 -4.44 -4.54 -4.27
C MET A 46 -4.89 -3.79 -5.53
N GLY A 47 -4.16 -3.97 -6.64
CA GLY A 47 -4.52 -3.37 -7.94
C GLY A 47 -5.88 -3.86 -8.45
N TYR A 48 -6.15 -5.17 -8.34
CA TYR A 48 -7.45 -5.75 -8.68
C TYR A 48 -8.57 -5.16 -7.81
N GLY A 49 -8.37 -5.12 -6.49
CA GLY A 49 -9.33 -4.55 -5.54
C GLY A 49 -9.61 -3.06 -5.78
N ALA A 50 -8.58 -2.27 -6.07
CA ALA A 50 -8.72 -0.85 -6.41
C ALA A 50 -9.56 -0.64 -7.67
N ARG A 51 -9.42 -1.53 -8.66
CA ARG A 51 -10.22 -1.47 -9.89
C ARG A 51 -11.66 -1.89 -9.66
N LEU A 52 -11.90 -2.91 -8.85
CA LEU A 52 -13.23 -3.35 -8.45
C LEU A 52 -13.98 -2.24 -7.68
N ALA A 53 -13.32 -1.58 -6.74
CA ALA A 53 -13.85 -0.46 -5.97
C ALA A 53 -13.92 0.86 -6.76
N ARG A 54 -13.49 0.87 -8.04
CA ARG A 54 -13.39 2.06 -8.90
C ARG A 54 -12.69 3.25 -8.22
N GLY A 55 -11.67 2.96 -7.41
CA GLY A 55 -11.00 3.99 -6.63
C GLY A 55 -9.76 3.49 -5.90
N CYS A 56 -8.87 4.43 -5.60
CA CYS A 56 -7.71 4.19 -4.76
C CYS A 56 -7.96 4.71 -3.34
N THR A 57 -7.07 4.37 -2.41
CA THR A 57 -7.17 4.84 -1.02
C THR A 57 -7.21 6.37 -0.94
N SER A 58 -6.43 7.08 -1.75
CA SER A 58 -6.45 8.55 -1.78
C SER A 58 -7.75 9.13 -2.34
N GLY A 59 -8.39 8.45 -3.28
CA GLY A 59 -9.64 8.91 -3.90
C GLY A 59 -10.87 8.54 -3.07
N GLN A 60 -11.05 7.26 -2.78
CA GLN A 60 -12.21 6.76 -2.06
C GLN A 60 -12.12 7.00 -0.56
N ALA A 61 -10.97 6.79 0.09
CA ALA A 61 -10.90 6.98 1.55
C ALA A 61 -10.77 8.46 1.93
N LEU A 62 -9.85 9.21 1.32
CA LEU A 62 -9.60 10.61 1.72
C LEU A 62 -10.62 11.59 1.11
N SER A 63 -10.79 11.59 -0.21
CA SER A 63 -11.67 12.57 -0.88
C SER A 63 -13.15 12.22 -0.72
N GLY A 64 -13.50 10.94 -0.92
CA GLY A 64 -14.85 10.42 -0.73
C GLY A 64 -15.30 10.42 0.74
N GLY A 65 -14.38 10.18 1.67
CA GLY A 65 -14.63 10.30 3.11
C GLY A 65 -14.89 11.75 3.54
N ALA A 66 -14.18 12.73 2.96
CA ALA A 66 -14.37 14.15 3.24
C ALA A 66 -15.76 14.68 2.86
N VAL A 67 -16.40 14.08 1.84
CA VAL A 67 -17.78 14.41 1.44
C VAL A 67 -18.83 13.53 2.14
N LEU A 68 -18.46 12.79 3.19
CA LEU A 68 -19.31 11.88 3.97
C LEU A 68 -20.06 10.82 3.11
N SER A 69 -19.46 10.35 2.02
CA SER A 69 -20.06 9.28 1.22
C SER A 69 -20.05 7.96 2.01
N ALA A 70 -21.22 7.34 2.18
CA ALA A 70 -21.36 6.05 2.86
C ALA A 70 -20.52 4.94 2.20
N GLY A 71 -20.42 4.95 0.86
CA GLY A 71 -19.61 3.98 0.12
C GLY A 71 -18.10 4.13 0.38
N SER A 72 -17.65 5.36 0.60
CA SER A 72 -16.25 5.67 0.91
C SER A 72 -15.85 5.23 2.32
N TRP A 73 -16.75 5.38 3.28
CA TRP A 73 -16.58 4.83 4.63
C TRP A 73 -16.57 3.30 4.64
N ALA A 74 -17.48 2.66 3.90
CA ALA A 74 -17.48 1.20 3.75
C ALA A 74 -16.17 0.69 3.13
N PHE A 75 -15.67 1.37 2.08
CA PHE A 75 -14.37 1.06 1.49
C PHE A 75 -13.23 1.23 2.50
N MET A 76 -13.22 2.32 3.26
CA MET A 76 -12.18 2.58 4.26
C MET A 76 -12.15 1.47 5.33
N PHE A 77 -13.30 1.12 5.91
CA PHE A 77 -13.37 0.05 6.90
C PHE A 77 -12.99 -1.31 6.31
N ALA A 78 -13.42 -1.63 5.09
CA ALA A 78 -13.08 -2.89 4.44
C ALA A 78 -11.58 -3.01 4.15
N VAL A 79 -10.94 -1.94 3.65
CA VAL A 79 -9.50 -1.94 3.32
C VAL A 79 -8.64 -2.02 4.58
N PHE A 80 -8.91 -1.19 5.58
CA PHE A 80 -8.12 -1.23 6.82
C PHE A 80 -8.42 -2.49 7.62
N GLY A 81 -9.69 -2.86 7.78
CA GLY A 81 -10.10 -4.08 8.50
C GLY A 81 -9.52 -5.34 7.87
N GLY A 82 -9.64 -5.48 6.54
CA GLY A 82 -9.04 -6.60 5.80
C GLY A 82 -7.52 -6.61 5.87
N GLY A 83 -6.89 -5.42 5.76
CA GLY A 83 -5.44 -5.26 5.89
C GLY A 83 -4.91 -5.71 7.25
N TYR A 84 -5.52 -5.25 8.36
CA TYR A 84 -5.13 -5.65 9.71
C TYR A 84 -5.40 -7.12 10.00
N ALA A 85 -6.52 -7.66 9.50
CA ALA A 85 -6.82 -9.08 9.64
C ALA A 85 -5.77 -9.96 8.92
N LEU A 86 -5.39 -9.59 7.69
CA LEU A 86 -4.37 -10.32 6.94
C LEU A 86 -2.96 -10.12 7.52
N ALA A 87 -2.67 -8.94 8.08
CA ALA A 87 -1.36 -8.61 8.63
C ALA A 87 -0.87 -9.63 9.67
N TRP A 88 -1.78 -10.17 10.48
CA TRP A 88 -1.42 -11.20 11.46
C TRP A 88 -0.92 -12.50 10.81
N PHE A 89 -1.46 -12.89 9.66
CA PHE A 89 -1.03 -14.09 8.94
C PHE A 89 0.30 -13.90 8.22
N VAL A 90 0.49 -12.73 7.59
CA VAL A 90 1.72 -12.43 6.84
C VAL A 90 2.85 -11.91 7.74
N ARG A 91 2.65 -11.82 9.06
CA ARG A 91 3.66 -11.28 9.99
C ARG A 91 5.02 -11.97 9.93
N LYS A 92 5.05 -13.27 9.60
CA LYS A 92 6.29 -14.03 9.41
C LYS A 92 7.14 -13.52 8.24
N LEU A 93 6.60 -12.67 7.36
CA LEU A 93 7.36 -12.07 6.25
C LEU A 93 8.26 -10.91 6.67
N TRP A 94 7.95 -10.26 7.79
CA TRP A 94 8.68 -9.10 8.28
C TRP A 94 9.31 -9.29 9.67
N ASN A 95 8.82 -10.25 10.46
CA ASN A 95 9.42 -10.68 11.74
C ASN A 95 10.44 -11.80 11.56
#